data_AF-A0AAF0BWY9-F1
#
_entry.id   AF-A0AAF0BWY9-F1
#
_cell.length_a   1.000
_cell.length_b   1.000
_cell.length_c   1.000
_cell.angle_alpha   90.00
_cell.angle_beta   90.00
_cell.angle_gamma   90.00
#
_symmetry.space_group_name_H-M   'P 1'
#
loop_
_entity.id
_entity.type
_entity.pdbx_description
1 polymer ?
#
loop_
_entity_poly.entity_id
_entity_poly.type
_entity_poly.pdbx_seq_one_letter_code
_entity_poly.pdbx_strand_id
1 'polypeptide(L)' 'MSDRGDGAGGPLVPEEIDCIDCGGRCGRITFPPEEGGWEPGDVVAYRCEDCLDRWDLVVPGGDEDPLDF' A
#
# COMPACT_ATOMS: atom_id res chain seq x y z
N MET A 1 18.28 -26.83 -6.14
CA MET A 1 19.06 -26.06 -5.14
C MET A 1 18.07 -25.10 -4.53
N SER A 2 17.74 -25.33 -3.26
CA SER A 2 16.48 -24.92 -2.65
C SER A 2 16.28 -23.41 -2.61
N ASP A 3 15.11 -23.03 -3.12
CA ASP A 3 14.32 -21.88 -2.68
C ASP A 3 14.37 -21.73 -1.16
N ARG A 4 14.82 -20.57 -0.70
CA ARG A 4 14.68 -20.13 0.69
C ARG A 4 14.26 -18.66 0.66
N GLY A 5 12.95 -18.46 0.67
CA GLY A 5 12.31 -17.19 1.03
C GLY A 5 11.37 -17.42 2.22
N ASP A 6 11.93 -17.70 3.40
CA ASP A 6 11.18 -17.68 4.65
C ASP A 6 11.20 -16.25 5.21
N GLY A 7 10.05 -15.58 5.15
CA GLY A 7 9.82 -14.31 5.81
C GLY A 7 8.41 -13.83 5.56
N ALA A 8 7.50 -14.12 6.49
CA ALA A 8 6.13 -13.61 6.61
C ALA A 8 5.86 -12.31 5.81
N GLY A 9 5.41 -12.43 4.56
CA GLY A 9 5.57 -11.36 3.57
C GLY A 9 4.24 -10.98 2.91
N GLY A 10 3.36 -10.33 3.66
CA GLY A 10 2.29 -9.54 3.04
C GLY A 10 2.90 -8.35 2.26
N PRO A 11 2.21 -7.80 1.25
CA PRO A 11 2.64 -6.60 0.54
C PRO A 11 3.03 -5.47 1.51
N LEU A 12 4.18 -4.83 1.21
CA LEU A 12 4.67 -3.69 1.96
C LEU A 12 3.79 -2.47 1.64
N VAL A 13 2.85 -2.18 2.54
CA VAL A 13 2.07 -0.94 2.52
C VAL A 13 2.82 0.14 3.29
N PRO A 14 3.29 1.22 2.62
CA PRO A 14 4.11 2.23 3.27
C PRO A 14 3.29 3.06 4.26
N GLU A 15 3.96 3.60 5.27
CA GLU A 15 3.31 4.55 6.20
C GLU A 15 3.11 5.92 5.55
N GLU A 16 3.86 6.23 4.49
CA GLU A 16 3.90 7.54 3.86
C GLU A 16 3.96 7.42 2.32
N ILE A 17 3.28 8.32 1.62
CA ILE A 17 3.33 8.47 0.16
C ILE A 17 3.44 9.95 -0.20
N ASP A 18 3.83 10.23 -1.46
CA ASP A 18 3.71 11.56 -2.03
C ASP A 18 2.27 11.83 -2.46
N CYS A 19 1.75 13.01 -2.13
CA CYS A 19 0.43 13.43 -2.57
C CYS A 19 0.41 13.60 -4.09
N ILE A 20 -0.50 12.91 -4.78
CA ILE A 20 -0.64 13.01 -6.23
C ILE A 20 -1.06 14.41 -6.71
N ASP A 21 -1.78 15.17 -5.88
CA ASP A 21 -2.28 16.50 -6.25
C ASP A 21 -1.28 17.63 -5.96
N CYS A 22 -0.56 17.59 -4.84
CA CYS A 22 0.33 18.69 -4.43
C CYS A 22 1.80 18.32 -4.26
N GLY A 23 2.17 17.03 -4.34
CA GLY A 23 3.52 16.53 -4.06
C GLY A 23 3.94 16.61 -2.59
N GLY A 24 3.06 17.07 -1.71
CA GLY A 24 3.26 17.13 -0.26
C GLY A 24 3.17 15.76 0.40
N ARG A 25 3.43 15.70 1.71
CA ARG A 25 3.52 14.42 2.43
C ARG A 25 2.14 13.90 2.82
N CYS A 26 1.86 12.64 2.49
CA CYS A 26 0.65 11.94 2.91
C CYS A 26 0.99 10.84 3.92
N GLY A 27 0.37 10.88 5.11
CA GLY A 27 0.48 9.82 6.10
C GLY A 27 -0.68 8.82 6.00
N ARG A 28 -0.38 7.53 6.20
CA ARG A 28 -1.40 6.47 6.29
C ARG A 28 -2.28 6.68 7.52
N ILE A 29 -3.59 6.62 7.33
CA ILE A 29 -4.57 6.73 8.41
C ILE A 29 -5.33 5.42 8.68
N THR A 30 -5.24 4.44 7.78
CA THR A 30 -5.71 3.06 8.05
C THR A 30 -4.67 2.31 8.87
N PHE A 31 -5.11 1.66 9.95
CA PHE A 31 -4.25 0.79 10.75
C PHE A 31 -4.02 -0.55 10.06
N PRO A 32 -2.82 -1.15 10.21
CA PRO A 32 -2.58 -2.50 9.73
C PRO A 32 -3.56 -3.49 10.39
N PRO A 33 -3.98 -4.55 9.67
CA PRO A 33 -4.77 -5.63 10.24
C PRO A 33 -4.10 -6.22 11.49
N GLU A 34 -4.90 -6.58 12.49
CA GLU A 34 -4.40 -7.10 13.78
C GLU A 34 -3.66 -8.43 13.61
N GLU A 35 -4.00 -9.21 12.58
CA GLU A 35 -3.41 -10.51 12.25
C GLU A 35 -3.26 -10.63 10.73
N GLY A 36 -2.22 -11.35 10.26
CA GLY A 36 -2.03 -11.66 8.83
C GLY A 36 -1.37 -10.57 7.97
N GLY A 37 -1.31 -9.32 8.44
CA GLY A 37 -0.78 -8.20 7.64
C GLY A 37 -1.74 -7.79 6.53
N TRP A 38 -1.27 -6.97 5.59
CA TRP A 38 -2.08 -6.52 4.45
C TRP A 38 -2.24 -7.63 3.42
N GLU A 39 -3.42 -7.69 2.80
CA GLU A 39 -3.74 -8.62 1.71
C GLU A 39 -4.04 -7.84 0.41
N PRO A 40 -3.75 -8.43 -0.77
CA PRO A 40 -4.21 -7.87 -2.04
C PRO A 40 -5.71 -7.58 -2.06
N GLY A 41 -6.09 -6.41 -2.55
CA GLY A 41 -7.47 -5.94 -2.56
C GLY A 41 -7.88 -5.13 -1.33
N ASP A 42 -7.09 -5.14 -0.25
CA ASP A 42 -7.31 -4.24 0.89
C ASP A 42 -7.25 -2.77 0.45
N VAL A 43 -8.06 -1.92 1.09
CA VAL A 43 -8.06 -0.48 0.83
C VAL A 43 -7.37 0.26 1.97
N VAL A 44 -6.33 1.01 1.61
CA VAL A 44 -5.52 1.79 2.54
C VAL A 44 -5.72 3.27 2.28
N ALA A 45 -6.13 3.99 3.32
CA ALA A 45 -6.36 5.42 3.27
C ALA A 45 -5.13 6.20 3.72
N TYR A 46 -4.83 7.27 2.99
CA TYR A 46 -3.78 8.25 3.27
C TYR A 46 -4.36 9.66 3.29
N ARG A 47 -3.75 10.56 4.04
CA ARG A 47 -4.15 11.98 4.09
C ARG A 47 -2.94 12.90 3.98
N CYS A 48 -3.03 13.88 3.08
CA CYS A 48 -2.00 14.91 2.93
C CYS A 48 -2.03 15.89 4.11
N GLU A 49 -0.86 16.26 4.64
CA GLU A 49 -0.76 17.29 5.68
C GLU A 49 -0.83 18.72 5.11
N ASP A 50 -0.54 18.90 3.81
CA ASP A 50 -0.51 20.21 3.15
C ASP A 50 -1.85 20.60 2.51
N CYS A 51 -2.40 19.77 1.61
CA CYS A 51 -3.67 20.07 0.92
C CYS A 51 -4.91 19.47 1.60
N LEU A 52 -4.73 18.60 2.60
CA LEU A 52 -5.77 17.90 3.35
C LEU A 52 -6.61 16.90 2.56
N ASP A 53 -6.28 16.66 1.29
CA ASP A 53 -6.91 15.64 0.47
C ASP A 53 -6.62 14.22 0.97
N ARG A 54 -7.53 13.31 0.61
CA ARG A 54 -7.50 11.90 0.99
C ARG A 54 -7.35 11.02 -0.24
N TRP A 55 -6.55 9.96 -0.08
CA TRP A 55 -6.31 8.95 -1.10
C TRP A 55 -6.64 7.56 -0.56
N ASP A 56 -7.44 6.80 -1.28
CA ASP A 56 -7.77 5.41 -0.99
C ASP A 56 -7.12 4.53 -2.05
N LEU A 57 -6.10 3.77 -1.65
CA LEU A 57 -5.29 2.94 -2.55
C LEU A 57 -5.57 1.46 -2.29
N VAL A 58 -5.68 0.69 -3.37
CA VAL A 58 -5.84 -0.76 -3.30
C VAL A 58 -4.46 -1.41 -3.18
N VAL A 59 -4.31 -2.34 -2.24
CA VAL A 59 -3.10 -3.15 -2.11
C VAL A 59 -2.99 -4.06 -3.34
N PRO A 60 -1.89 -3.98 -4.11
CA PRO A 60 -1.75 -4.74 -5.35
C PRO A 60 -1.59 -6.25 -5.07
N GLY A 61 -2.05 -7.08 -6.00
CA GLY A 61 -1.76 -8.51 -6.03
C GLY A 61 -0.36 -8.79 -6.57
N GLY A 62 0.23 -9.91 -6.16
CA GLY A 62 1.34 -10.50 -6.91
C GLY A 62 0.79 -11.06 -8.22
N ASP A 63 1.48 -10.77 -9.32
CA ASP A 63 1.22 -11.30 -10.67
C ASP A 63 0.12 -10.59 -11.49
N GLU A 64 0.04 -9.27 -11.45
CA GLU A 64 -0.56 -8.51 -12.56
C GLU A 64 0.50 -8.28 -13.65
N ASP A 65 0.46 -9.06 -14.72
CA ASP A 65 1.25 -8.82 -15.93
C ASP A 65 0.82 -7.45 -16.50
N PRO A 66 1.72 -6.45 -16.60
CA PRO A 66 1.33 -5.06 -16.90
C PRO A 66 0.78 -4.83 -18.32
N LEU A 67 0.62 -5.88 -19.13
CA LEU A 67 0.16 -5.79 -20.52
C LEU A 67 -0.98 -6.77 -20.83
N ASP A 68 -2.18 -6.54 -20.28
CA ASP A 68 -3.43 -7.03 -20.90
C ASP A 68 -4.26 -5.79 -21.31
N PHE A 69 -3.93 -5.25 -22.49
CA PHE A 69 -4.64 -4.16 -23.18
C PHE A 69 -5.28 -4.69 -24.47
#